data_AF-K1S8K1-F1
#
_entry.id   AF-K1S8K1-F1
#
_cell.length_a   1.000
_cell.length_b   1.000
_cell.length_c   1.000
_cell.angle_alpha   90.00
_cell.angle_beta   90.00
_cell.angle_gamma   90.00
#
_symmetry.space_group_name_H-M   'P 1'
#
loop_
_entity.id
_entity.type
_entity.pdbx_description
1 polymer ?
#
loop_
_entity_poly.entity_id
_entity_poly.type
_entity_poly.pdbx_seq_one_letter_code
_entity_poly.pdbx_strand_id
1 'polypeptide(L)' 'ERIAAIERLSPNPEITRFKGLGEISPDEFKHFIGKDMRLEQVSLRKTDLVKELLEFYMGKNTMERQNFIIDNLVVEEDIA' A
#
# COMPACT_ATOMS: atom_id res chain seq x y z
N GLU A 1 3.87 -8.43 -13.53
CA GLU A 1 2.49 -8.95 -13.69
C GLU A 1 1.62 -8.07 -14.59
N ARG A 2 1.48 -6.77 -14.28
CA ARG A 2 0.68 -5.84 -15.12
C ARG A 2 1.02 -5.86 -16.61
N ILE A 3 2.29 -5.63 -16.98
CA ILE A 3 2.73 -5.58 -18.40
C ILE A 3 2.43 -6.90 -19.12
N ALA A 4 2.81 -8.03 -18.50
CA ALA A 4 2.56 -9.36 -19.06
C ALA A 4 1.06 -9.67 -19.26
N ALA A 5 0.18 -9.17 -18.37
CA ALA A 5 -1.27 -9.33 -18.53
C ALA A 5 -1.83 -8.50 -19.69
N ILE A 6 -1.33 -7.26 -19.88
CA ILE A 6 -1.69 -6.39 -21.01
C ILE A 6 -1.29 -7.05 -22.33
N GLU A 7 -0.06 -7.56 -22.42
CA GLU A 7 0.45 -8.25 -23.61
C GLU A 7 -0.38 -9.50 -23.94
N ARG A 8 -0.78 -10.27 -22.92
CA ARG A 8 -1.59 -11.49 -23.08
C ARG A 8 -3.03 -11.20 -23.56
N LEU A 9 -3.62 -10.07 -23.18
CA LEU A 9 -5.01 -9.70 -23.49
C LEU A 9 -5.16 -8.79 -24.72
N SER A 10 -4.05 -8.51 -25.42
CA SER A 10 -3.95 -7.75 -26.68
C SER A 10 -5.09 -8.02 -27.68
N PRO A 11 -5.54 -7.03 -28.49
CA PRO A 11 -4.88 -5.74 -28.76
C PRO A 11 -5.33 -4.55 -27.90
N ASN A 12 -6.51 -4.60 -27.27
CA ASN A 12 -7.05 -3.47 -26.52
C ASN A 12 -7.74 -3.90 -25.23
N PRO A 13 -6.97 -4.29 -24.19
CA PRO A 13 -7.53 -4.69 -22.91
C PRO A 13 -8.08 -3.48 -22.15
N GLU A 14 -9.26 -3.64 -21.55
CA GLU A 14 -9.80 -2.70 -20.58
C GLU A 14 -9.13 -2.92 -19.21
N ILE A 15 -8.65 -1.84 -18.59
CA ILE A 15 -7.97 -1.88 -17.30
C ILE A 15 -8.77 -1.09 -16.28
N THR A 16 -9.26 -1.77 -15.25
CA THR A 16 -9.91 -1.14 -14.09
C THR A 16 -8.88 -0.93 -12.98
N ARG A 17 -8.75 0.31 -12.49
CA ARG A 17 -7.92 0.65 -11.31
C ARG A 17 -8.81 0.84 -10.09
N PHE A 18 -8.74 -0.08 -9.14
CA PHE A 18 -9.40 0.07 -7.84
C PHE A 18 -8.66 1.12 -7.00
N LYS A 19 -9.38 2.10 -6.44
CA LYS A 19 -8.84 3.12 -5.52
C LYS A 19 -9.06 2.73 -4.06
N GLY A 20 -9.94 1.77 -3.81
CA GLY A 20 -10.17 1.17 -2.50
C GLY A 20 -10.92 -0.15 -2.60
N LEU A 21 -11.03 -0.86 -1.46
CA LEU A 21 -11.67 -2.17 -1.40
C LEU A 21 -13.18 -2.11 -1.67
N GLY A 22 -13.82 -0.96 -1.46
CA GLY A 22 -15.26 -0.78 -1.70
C GLY A 22 -15.67 -0.77 -3.17
N GLU A 23 -14.72 -0.72 -4.10
CA GLU A 23 -14.97 -0.79 -5.55
C GLU A 23 -15.01 -2.23 -6.07
N ILE A 24 -14.76 -3.23 -5.23
CA ILE A 24 -14.73 -4.66 -5.59
C ILE A 24 -15.97 -5.34 -5.00
N SER A 25 -16.68 -6.12 -5.81
CA SER A 25 -17.82 -6.89 -5.30
C SER A 25 -17.36 -8.02 -4.35
N PRO A 26 -18.18 -8.46 -3.38
CA PRO A 26 -17.81 -9.56 -2.49
C PRO A 26 -17.44 -10.86 -3.23
N ASP A 27 -18.14 -11.14 -4.34
CA ASP A 27 -17.88 -12.31 -5.18
C ASP A 27 -16.56 -12.24 -5.94
N GLU A 28 -16.09 -11.04 -6.31
CA GLU A 28 -14.77 -10.87 -6.90
C GLU A 28 -13.68 -10.90 -5.82
N PHE A 29 -13.93 -10.22 -4.69
CA PHE A 29 -12.95 -10.08 -3.61
C PHE A 29 -12.49 -11.43 -3.04
N LYS A 30 -13.40 -12.41 -2.95
CA LYS A 30 -13.07 -13.77 -2.48
C LYS A 30 -11.93 -14.43 -3.29
N HIS A 31 -11.76 -14.08 -4.56
CA HIS A 31 -10.71 -14.66 -5.41
C HIS A 31 -9.31 -14.14 -5.03
N PHE A 32 -9.22 -13.00 -4.32
CA PHE A 32 -7.95 -12.46 -3.83
C PHE A 32 -7.56 -13.02 -2.45
N ILE A 33 -8.49 -13.68 -1.76
CA ILE A 33 -8.26 -14.26 -0.43
C ILE A 33 -8.09 -15.77 -0.56
N GLY A 34 -6.87 -16.26 -0.35
CA GLY A 34 -6.58 -17.68 -0.47
C GLY A 34 -5.14 -18.01 -0.18
N LYS A 35 -4.72 -19.21 -0.56
CA LYS A 35 -3.33 -19.69 -0.36
C LYS A 35 -2.31 -18.88 -1.15
N ASP A 36 -2.74 -18.31 -2.28
CA ASP A 36 -1.89 -17.50 -3.17
C ASP A 36 -1.88 -16.02 -2.79
N MET A 37 -2.57 -15.63 -1.70
CA MET A 37 -2.57 -14.26 -1.22
C MET A 37 -1.18 -13.86 -0.74
N ARG A 38 -0.76 -12.65 -1.12
CA ARG A 38 0.51 -12.06 -0.68
C ARG A 38 0.31 -11.43 0.70
N LEU A 39 0.72 -12.16 1.72
CA LEU A 39 0.70 -11.69 3.11
C LEU A 39 2.09 -11.19 3.51
N GLU A 40 2.14 -10.02 4.14
CA GLU A 40 3.34 -9.53 4.81
C GLU A 40 3.16 -9.68 6.32
N GLN A 41 4.00 -10.52 6.92
CA GLN A 41 3.95 -10.74 8.36
C GLN A 41 4.62 -9.60 9.10
N VAL A 42 3.87 -8.89 9.94
CA VAL A 42 4.44 -7.89 10.85
C VAL A 42 5.08 -8.60 12.04
N SER A 43 6.39 -8.44 12.21
CA SER A 43 7.14 -8.95 13.37
C SER A 43 7.75 -7.81 14.17
N LEU A 44 7.61 -7.84 15.49
CA LEU A 44 8.23 -6.88 16.41
C LEU A 44 9.35 -7.57 17.20
N ARG A 45 10.55 -6.99 17.20
CA ARG A 45 11.65 -7.42 18.07
C ARG A 45 11.59 -6.64 19.38
N LYS A 46 12.03 -7.24 20.49
CA LYS A 46 12.01 -6.58 21.82
C LYS A 46 12.91 -5.33 21.90
N THR A 47 13.87 -5.20 21.00
CA THR A 47 14.74 -4.03 20.85
C THR A 47 14.10 -2.90 20.06
N ASP A 48 12.97 -3.16 19.42
CA ASP A 48 12.31 -2.16 18.60
C ASP A 48 11.66 -1.15 19.54
N LEU A 49 11.99 0.12 19.35
CA LEU A 49 11.43 1.27 20.06
C LEU A 49 9.99 1.53 19.59
N VAL A 50 9.15 0.50 19.65
CA VAL A 50 7.78 0.50 19.09
C VAL A 50 6.94 1.58 19.77
N LYS A 51 7.12 1.75 21.08
CA LYS A 51 6.40 2.77 21.84
C LYS A 51 6.76 4.17 21.33
N GLU A 52 8.04 4.46 21.20
CA GLU A 52 8.55 5.76 20.73
C GLU A 52 8.16 6.00 19.27
N LEU A 53 8.23 4.98 18.41
CA LEU A 53 7.82 5.05 17.01
C LEU A 53 6.32 5.38 16.88
N LEU A 54 5.47 4.70 17.66
CA LEU A 54 4.03 4.96 17.66
C LEU A 54 3.70 6.34 18.24
N GLU A 55 4.35 6.74 19.33
CA GLU A 55 4.18 8.09 19.91
C GLU A 55 4.56 9.16 18.87
N PHE A 56 5.66 8.95 18.13
CA PHE A 56 6.08 9.87 17.08
C PHE A 56 5.04 9.96 15.96
N TYR A 57 4.68 8.85 15.31
CA TYR A 57 3.79 8.90 14.13
C TYR A 57 2.30 9.13 14.48
N MET A 58 1.82 8.61 15.61
CA MET A 58 0.39 8.59 15.96
C MET A 58 0.04 9.53 17.13
N GLY A 59 1.03 10.11 17.80
CA GLY A 59 0.82 11.01 18.94
C GLY A 59 0.41 12.44 18.54
N LYS A 60 0.74 13.40 19.41
CA LYS A 60 0.39 14.82 19.20
C LYS A 60 1.04 15.38 17.95
N ASN A 61 0.40 16.38 17.34
CA ASN A 61 0.99 17.09 16.23
C ASN A 61 2.10 18.02 16.70
N THR A 62 3.34 17.73 16.30
CA THR A 62 4.53 18.51 16.64
C THR A 62 5.19 19.04 15.37
N MET A 63 5.90 20.16 15.49
CA MET A 63 6.68 20.74 14.39
C MET A 63 7.80 19.79 13.92
N GLU A 64 8.41 19.08 14.86
CA GLU A 64 9.43 18.06 14.57
C GLU A 64 8.89 16.95 13.67
N ARG A 65 7.71 16.41 13.99
CA ARG A 65 7.04 15.41 13.15
C ARG A 65 6.71 15.95 11.77
N GLN A 66 6.19 17.18 11.71
CA GLN A 66 5.84 17.81 10.44
C GLN A 66 7.06 17.96 9.53
N ASN A 67 8.16 18.54 10.04
CA ASN A 67 9.38 18.72 9.27
C ASN A 67 9.96 17.37 8.84
N PHE A 68 9.99 16.38 9.73
CA PHE A 68 10.44 15.04 9.41
C PHE A 68 9.62 14.41 8.27
N ILE A 69 8.29 14.54 8.29
CA ILE A 69 7.43 14.01 7.22
C ILE A 69 7.71 14.72 5.90
N ILE A 70 7.84 16.06 5.90
CA ILE A 70 8.11 16.83 4.68
C ILE A 70 9.44 16.42 4.06
N ASP A 71 10.49 16.28 4.87
CA ASP A 71 11.83 15.93 4.39
C ASP A 71 11.91 14.49 3.83
N ASN A 72 10.99 13.60 4.24
CA ASN A 72 10.96 12.19 3.82
C ASN A 72 9.77 11.86 2.90
N LEU A 73 8.97 12.86 2.51
CA LEU A 73 7.83 12.64 1.64
C LEU A 73 8.34 12.35 0.22
N VAL A 74 8.26 11.08 -0.18
CA VAL A 74 8.54 10.68 -1.55
C VAL A 74 7.38 11.16 -2.43
N VAL A 75 7.68 12.07 -3.34
CA VAL A 75 6.74 12.49 -4.38
C VAL A 75 6.86 11.49 -5.52
N GLU A 76 5.84 10.66 -5.71
CA GLU A 76 5.68 9.92 -6.95
C GLU A 76 5.33 10.92 -8.06
N GLU A 77 6.31 11.33 -8.87
CA GLU A 77 6.00 11.94 -10.16
C GLU A 77 5.27 10.88 -10.98
N ASP A 78 4.04 11.17 -11.42
CA ASP A 78 3.31 10.31 -12.35
C ASP A 78 4.21 10.07 -13.56
N ILE A 79 4.87 8.91 -13.62
CA ILE A 79 5.57 8.44 -14.81
C ILE A 79 4.47 8.20 -15.85
N ALA A 80 4.23 9.23 -16.66
CA ALA A 80 3.27 9.24 -17.76
C ALA A 80 3.59 8.16 -18.80
#